data_AF-A0A7J4DTM4-F1
#
_entry.id   AF-A0A7J4DTM4-F1
#
_cell.length_a   1.000
_cell.length_b   1.000
_cell.length_c   1.000
_cell.angle_alpha   90.00
_cell.angle_beta   90.00
_cell.angle_gamma   90.00
#
_symmetry.space_group_name_H-M   'P 1'
#
loop_
_entity.id
_entity.type
_entity.pdbx_description
1 polymer ?
#
loop_
_entity_poly.entity_id
_entity_poly.type
_entity_poly.pdbx_seq_one_letter_code
_entity_poly.pdbx_strand_id
1 'polypeptide(L)'
;MVCRRVAFVVVTILLLASLVPLAHAIEEQLKPVEEEARDWLGLMKFAESLHATTKGMKYWYECCGMGKYVGVPYEALFCKKCHATCESCHAVKDENGNVVDFSISVAKDRNTCLKCHGRQAKAIALGQKNPEWADVHLIGLGVNCVYCHSSKEVHGMHGKFNYMFEGKGVFEISCEKCHIEKRIGPPVIKTIPEHEQHLDDIGCSACHSPTTVTCYNCHLSYAYETYKRQGKPVKKVIPITGWMLLVKDKRTGKIVPGNIMVLVWTGKDVEAVRVPIYHRGDAKGKRIEFRPPDPS
;
A
#
# COMPACT_ATOMS: atom_id res chain seq x y z
N MET A 1 11.40 4.86 71.90
CA MET A 1 11.77 5.45 70.59
C MET A 1 12.50 4.50 69.62
N VAL A 2 12.78 3.24 69.99
CA VAL A 2 13.54 2.30 69.13
C VAL A 2 12.66 1.51 68.15
N CYS A 3 11.42 1.15 68.50
CA CYS A 3 10.52 0.38 67.61
C CYS A 3 10.08 1.10 66.32
N ARG A 4 10.00 2.43 66.32
CA ARG A 4 9.48 3.20 65.17
C ARG A 4 10.49 3.34 64.03
N ARG A 5 11.80 3.22 64.34
CA ARG A 5 12.88 3.29 63.33
C ARG A 5 13.06 1.97 62.58
N VAL A 6 12.89 0.83 63.25
CA VAL A 6 13.04 -0.50 62.64
C VAL A 6 11.92 -0.78 61.63
N ALA A 7 10.67 -0.41 61.95
CA ALA A 7 9.54 -0.57 61.05
C ALA A 7 9.69 0.25 59.75
N PHE A 8 10.28 1.45 59.83
CA PHE A 8 10.52 2.28 58.65
C PHE A 8 11.59 1.66 57.74
N VAL A 9 12.71 1.17 58.29
CA VAL A 9 13.79 0.57 57.49
C VAL A 9 13.35 -0.71 56.77
N VAL A 10 12.55 -1.56 57.42
CA VAL A 10 12.06 -2.82 56.83
C VAL A 10 11.06 -2.56 55.70
N VAL A 11 10.19 -1.55 55.84
CA VAL A 11 9.24 -1.16 54.78
C VAL A 11 9.97 -0.55 53.58
N THR A 12 11.02 0.24 53.79
CA THR A 12 11.82 0.79 52.67
C THR A 12 12.61 -0.29 51.94
N ILE A 13 13.15 -1.29 52.65
CA ILE A 13 13.88 -2.42 52.02
C ILE A 13 12.92 -3.30 51.22
N LEU A 14 11.70 -3.55 51.71
CA LEU A 14 10.69 -4.33 50.99
C LEU A 14 10.12 -3.58 49.75
N LEU A 15 9.99 -2.26 49.81
CA LEU A 15 9.62 -1.41 48.66
C LEU A 15 10.73 -1.32 47.61
N LEU A 16 12.00 -1.30 48.02
CA LEU A 16 13.12 -1.35 47.08
C LEU A 16 13.25 -2.75 46.46
N ALA A 17 13.03 -3.82 47.23
CA ALA A 17 13.08 -5.20 46.75
C ALA A 17 11.94 -5.55 45.76
N SER A 18 10.81 -4.84 45.77
CA SER A 18 9.73 -4.99 44.78
C SER A 18 9.93 -4.14 43.52
N LEU A 19 10.82 -3.15 43.56
CA LEU A 19 11.21 -2.36 42.39
C LEU A 19 12.30 -3.03 41.55
N VAL A 20 13.14 -3.88 42.15
CA VAL A 20 14.21 -4.60 41.42
C VAL A 20 13.65 -5.56 40.35
N PRO A 21 12.63 -6.40 40.61
CA PRO A 21 12.02 -7.24 39.59
C PRO A 21 11.30 -6.43 38.51
N LEU A 22 10.72 -5.28 38.87
CA LEU A 22 10.07 -4.38 37.91
C LEU A 22 11.09 -3.71 37.00
N ALA A 23 12.25 -3.30 37.53
CA ALA A 23 13.36 -2.76 36.75
C ALA A 23 13.95 -3.81 35.80
N HIS A 24 14.16 -5.05 36.26
CA HIS A 24 14.65 -6.15 35.41
C HIS A 24 13.62 -6.54 34.32
N ALA A 25 12.32 -6.51 34.63
CA ALA A 25 11.26 -6.77 33.65
C ALA A 25 11.13 -5.65 32.60
N ILE A 26 11.46 -4.40 32.95
CA ILE A 26 11.53 -3.27 32.01
C ILE A 26 12.79 -3.39 31.13
N GLU A 27 13.91 -3.83 31.69
CA GLU A 27 15.18 -4.03 30.98
C GLU A 27 15.13 -5.21 30.00
N GLU A 28 14.43 -6.30 30.34
CA GLU A 28 14.24 -7.47 29.46
C GLU A 28 13.23 -7.20 28.32
N GLN A 29 12.31 -6.23 28.48
CA GLN A 29 11.42 -5.76 27.39
C GLN A 29 12.04 -4.72 26.47
N LEU A 30 13.16 -4.12 26.89
CA LEU A 30 14.02 -3.32 26.04
C LEU A 30 15.17 -4.21 25.58
N LYS A 31 14.91 -5.13 24.64
CA LYS A 31 15.96 -5.37 23.64
C LYS A 31 16.40 -3.98 23.20
N PRO A 32 17.68 -3.61 23.37
CA PRO A 32 18.06 -2.22 23.24
C PRO A 32 17.60 -1.79 21.86
N VAL A 33 16.76 -0.75 21.81
CA VAL A 33 16.13 -0.26 20.57
C VAL A 33 17.18 -0.06 19.48
N GLU A 34 18.44 0.17 19.87
CA GLU A 34 19.62 0.25 19.02
C GLU A 34 20.07 -1.08 18.39
N GLU A 35 19.94 -2.23 19.07
CA GLU A 35 20.27 -3.55 18.53
C GLU A 35 19.17 -4.03 17.57
N GLU A 36 17.89 -3.84 17.92
CA GLU A 36 16.80 -4.03 16.96
C GLU A 36 16.92 -3.04 15.79
N ALA A 37 17.23 -1.76 16.02
CA ALA A 37 17.46 -0.80 14.94
C ALA A 37 18.67 -1.18 14.07
N ARG A 38 19.76 -1.73 14.63
CA ARG A 38 20.92 -2.22 13.86
C ARG A 38 20.57 -3.43 13.01
N ASP A 39 19.79 -4.38 13.53
CA ASP A 39 19.30 -5.51 12.75
C ASP A 39 18.39 -5.04 11.60
N TRP A 40 17.51 -4.08 11.86
CA TRP A 40 16.65 -3.50 10.84
C TRP A 40 17.40 -2.69 9.78
N LEU A 41 18.43 -1.93 10.18
CA LEU A 41 19.28 -1.17 9.26
C LEU A 41 20.17 -2.12 8.43
N GLY A 42 20.68 -3.20 9.02
CA GLY A 42 21.44 -4.24 8.32
C GLY A 42 20.61 -5.04 7.32
N LEU A 43 19.30 -5.16 7.55
CA LEU A 43 18.34 -5.80 6.65
C LEU A 43 17.68 -4.83 5.65
N MET A 44 17.96 -3.52 5.76
CA MET A 44 17.34 -2.50 4.90
C MET A 44 17.85 -2.63 3.47
N LYS A 45 17.00 -3.17 2.59
CA LYS A 45 17.27 -3.37 1.16
C LYS A 45 16.49 -2.38 0.31
N PHE A 46 16.42 -1.12 0.73
CA PHE A 46 15.58 -0.12 0.05
C PHE A 46 15.90 -0.02 -1.43
N ALA A 47 17.19 0.01 -1.80
CA ALA A 47 17.65 0.06 -3.19
C ALA A 47 17.11 -1.09 -4.07
N GLU A 48 16.73 -2.21 -3.47
CA GLU A 48 16.20 -3.41 -4.15
C GLU A 48 14.66 -3.49 -4.11
N SER A 49 14.03 -2.63 -3.29
CA SER A 49 12.59 -2.56 -3.09
C SER A 49 11.86 -2.12 -4.36
N LEU A 50 10.55 -2.41 -4.40
CA LEU A 50 9.67 -1.91 -5.46
C LEU A 50 9.56 -0.37 -5.48
N HIS A 51 9.75 0.31 -4.34
CA HIS A 51 9.71 1.77 -4.27
C HIS A 51 10.95 2.42 -4.87
N ALA A 52 12.15 1.90 -4.59
CA ALA A 52 13.38 2.46 -5.15
C ALA A 52 13.52 2.14 -6.65
N THR A 53 13.21 0.90 -7.03
CA THR A 53 13.42 0.44 -8.41
C THR A 53 12.27 0.79 -9.35
N THR A 54 11.05 0.94 -8.82
CA THR A 54 9.78 1.02 -9.57
C THR A 54 9.57 -0.10 -10.59
N LYS A 55 10.31 -1.21 -10.48
CA LYS A 55 10.31 -2.29 -11.46
C LYS A 55 8.93 -2.94 -11.64
N GLY A 56 8.04 -2.84 -10.65
CA GLY A 56 6.65 -3.27 -10.77
C GLY A 56 5.89 -2.55 -11.88
N MET A 57 6.07 -1.23 -11.98
CA MET A 57 5.43 -0.44 -13.05
C MET A 57 6.00 -0.79 -14.42
N LYS A 58 7.32 -0.96 -14.50
CA LYS A 58 8.02 -1.39 -15.72
C LYS A 58 7.56 -2.78 -16.16
N TYR A 59 7.56 -3.75 -15.24
CA TYR A 59 7.11 -5.11 -15.47
C TYR A 59 5.69 -5.12 -16.04
N TRP A 60 4.73 -4.46 -15.39
CA TRP A 60 3.36 -4.39 -15.89
C TRP A 60 3.25 -3.69 -17.25
N TYR A 61 4.01 -2.63 -17.47
CA TYR A 61 4.01 -1.93 -18.76
C TYR A 61 4.49 -2.84 -19.90
N GLU A 62 5.61 -3.56 -19.70
CA GLU A 62 6.28 -4.36 -20.73
C GLU A 62 5.68 -5.76 -20.90
N CYS A 63 5.46 -6.50 -19.81
CA CYS A 63 5.05 -7.91 -19.89
C CYS A 63 3.59 -8.09 -20.27
N CYS A 64 2.73 -7.19 -19.84
CA CYS A 64 1.31 -7.50 -19.66
C CYS A 64 0.39 -6.29 -19.91
N GLY A 65 0.99 -5.15 -20.25
CA GLY A 65 0.31 -3.87 -20.39
C GLY A 65 0.52 -3.25 -21.76
N MET A 66 0.53 -1.93 -21.77
CA MET A 66 0.45 -1.13 -22.99
C MET A 66 1.77 -1.13 -23.79
N GLY A 67 2.92 -1.43 -23.17
CA GLY A 67 4.25 -1.38 -23.81
C GLY A 67 4.35 -2.20 -25.09
N LYS A 68 3.69 -3.37 -25.12
CA LYS A 68 3.63 -4.25 -26.31
C LYS A 68 2.97 -3.62 -27.53
N TYR A 69 2.18 -2.56 -27.34
CA TYR A 69 1.34 -1.98 -28.38
C TYR A 69 1.77 -0.57 -28.79
N VAL A 70 2.55 0.12 -27.94
CA VAL A 70 2.87 1.54 -28.16
C VAL A 70 4.28 1.77 -28.69
N GLY A 71 5.16 0.77 -28.60
CA GLY A 71 6.53 0.86 -29.13
C GLY A 71 7.43 1.89 -28.44
N VAL A 72 7.00 2.44 -27.29
CA VAL A 72 7.77 3.38 -26.48
C VAL A 72 8.44 2.60 -25.34
N PRO A 73 9.77 2.72 -25.11
CA PRO A 73 10.40 2.08 -23.97
C PRO A 73 9.97 2.76 -22.65
N TYR A 74 9.89 2.00 -21.56
CA TYR A 74 9.45 2.51 -20.27
C TYR A 74 10.28 3.72 -19.79
N GLU A 75 11.58 3.73 -20.09
CA GLU A 75 12.55 4.77 -19.75
C GLU A 75 12.29 6.10 -20.45
N ALA A 76 11.52 6.09 -21.54
CA ALA A 76 11.09 7.31 -22.23
C ALA A 76 9.80 7.90 -21.63
N LEU A 77 9.05 7.15 -20.81
CA LEU A 77 7.81 7.62 -20.21
C LEU A 77 8.06 8.51 -19.00
N PHE A 78 7.11 9.41 -18.73
CA PHE A 78 7.07 10.19 -17.48
C PHE A 78 6.92 9.31 -16.23
N CYS A 79 6.57 8.03 -16.39
CA CYS A 79 6.44 7.04 -15.32
C CYS A 79 7.73 6.86 -14.51
N LYS A 80 8.91 7.05 -15.12
CA LYS A 80 10.21 6.96 -14.42
C LYS A 80 10.38 8.01 -13.31
N LYS A 81 9.60 9.08 -13.32
CA LYS A 81 9.69 10.15 -12.30
C LYS A 81 9.15 9.71 -10.93
N CYS A 82 8.63 8.49 -10.80
CA CYS A 82 8.18 7.92 -9.53
C CYS A 82 9.28 7.20 -8.74
N HIS A 83 10.53 7.18 -9.22
CA HIS A 83 11.65 6.58 -8.48
C HIS A 83 11.84 7.28 -7.14
N ALA A 84 11.73 6.53 -6.04
CA ALA A 84 11.82 7.07 -4.69
C ALA A 84 13.26 6.95 -4.13
N THR A 85 13.67 7.99 -3.41
CA THR A 85 14.88 8.04 -2.58
C THR A 85 14.50 8.28 -1.13
N CYS A 86 15.45 8.22 -0.19
CA CYS A 86 15.20 8.59 1.21
C CYS A 86 14.62 10.02 1.31
N GLU A 87 15.16 10.97 0.55
CA GLU A 87 14.65 12.35 0.47
C GLU A 87 13.22 12.44 -0.03
N SER A 88 12.79 11.53 -0.92
CA SER A 88 11.44 11.55 -1.48
C SER A 88 10.37 11.38 -0.40
N CYS A 89 10.71 10.70 0.70
CA CYS A 89 9.79 10.40 1.78
C CYS A 89 10.12 11.11 3.10
N HIS A 90 11.40 11.28 3.41
CA HIS A 90 11.85 11.78 4.70
C HIS A 90 12.28 13.25 4.69
N ALA A 91 12.55 13.85 3.53
CA ALA A 91 13.09 15.21 3.50
C ALA A 91 12.10 16.23 4.07
N VAL A 92 12.58 16.97 5.08
CA VAL A 92 12.04 18.26 5.51
C VAL A 92 12.67 19.30 4.60
N LYS A 93 11.83 20.13 3.98
CA LYS A 93 12.27 21.15 3.03
C LYS A 93 11.96 22.55 3.55
N ASP A 94 12.87 23.50 3.30
CA ASP A 94 12.62 24.92 3.52
C ASP A 94 11.65 25.49 2.46
N GLU A 95 11.33 26.78 2.58
CA GLU A 95 10.45 27.49 1.65
C GLU A 95 11.01 27.54 0.20
N ASN A 96 12.33 27.42 0.07
CA ASN A 96 13.04 27.39 -1.22
C ASN A 96 13.11 25.98 -1.81
N GLY A 97 12.64 24.96 -1.11
CA GLY A 97 12.63 23.56 -1.53
C GLY A 97 13.93 22.80 -1.27
N ASN A 98 14.89 23.39 -0.55
CA ASN A 98 16.14 22.73 -0.14
C ASN A 98 15.86 21.76 1.00
N VAL A 99 16.54 20.60 0.99
CA VAL A 99 16.48 19.65 2.11
C VAL A 99 17.27 20.23 3.27
N VAL A 100 16.59 20.45 4.40
CA VAL A 100 17.21 20.98 5.63
C VAL A 100 17.28 19.95 6.75
N ASP A 101 16.46 18.89 6.69
CA ASP A 101 16.47 17.80 7.66
C ASP A 101 15.77 16.54 7.10
N PHE A 102 15.81 15.43 7.84
CA PHE A 102 15.08 14.19 7.57
C PHE A 102 14.20 13.80 8.76
N SER A 103 12.92 13.52 8.51
CA SER A 103 11.97 13.17 9.56
C SER A 103 11.13 11.94 9.23
N ILE A 104 10.98 11.07 10.24
CA ILE A 104 10.05 9.93 10.18
C ILE A 104 8.60 10.44 10.17
N SER A 105 8.27 11.54 10.85
CA SER A 105 6.89 12.06 10.84
C SER A 105 6.46 12.47 9.43
N VAL A 106 7.36 13.09 8.66
CA VAL A 106 7.12 13.41 7.24
C VAL A 106 6.90 12.14 6.42
N ALA A 107 7.69 11.09 6.65
CA ALA A 107 7.52 9.83 5.94
C ALA A 107 6.22 9.08 6.31
N LYS A 108 5.69 9.30 7.52
CA LYS A 108 4.43 8.71 7.99
C LYS A 108 3.19 9.51 7.54
N ASP A 109 3.35 10.76 7.13
CA ASP A 109 2.25 11.56 6.59
C ASP A 109 1.75 10.96 5.27
N ARG A 110 0.44 10.69 5.19
CA ARG A 110 -0.19 10.17 3.97
C ARG A 110 0.10 11.01 2.73
N ASN A 111 0.22 12.34 2.86
CA ASN A 111 0.48 13.26 1.76
C ASN A 111 1.82 12.97 1.09
N THR A 112 2.80 12.44 1.82
CA THR A 112 4.07 11.98 1.27
C THR A 112 3.85 10.85 0.27
N CYS A 113 3.03 9.86 0.61
CA CYS A 113 2.68 8.75 -0.29
C CYS A 113 1.87 9.25 -1.50
N LEU A 114 0.92 10.16 -1.27
CA LEU A 114 -0.02 10.63 -2.30
C LEU A 114 0.62 11.45 -3.43
N LYS A 115 1.86 11.96 -3.24
CA LYS A 115 2.67 12.57 -4.32
C LYS A 115 2.86 11.62 -5.50
N CYS A 116 2.99 10.32 -5.23
CA CYS A 116 3.17 9.26 -6.23
C CYS A 116 1.91 8.40 -6.41
N HIS A 117 1.18 8.11 -5.32
CA HIS A 117 -0.05 7.30 -5.32
C HIS A 117 -1.29 8.11 -5.73
N GLY A 118 -1.24 8.75 -6.91
CA GLY A 118 -2.28 9.67 -7.38
C GLY A 118 -3.68 9.04 -7.55
N ARG A 119 -3.77 7.74 -7.86
CA ARG A 119 -5.06 7.03 -7.89
C ARG A 119 -5.68 6.97 -6.49
N GLN A 120 -4.88 6.67 -5.47
CA GLN A 120 -5.34 6.65 -4.09
C GLN A 120 -5.75 8.05 -3.64
N ALA A 121 -5.01 9.09 -4.04
CA ALA A 121 -5.39 10.48 -3.77
C ALA A 121 -6.77 10.82 -4.37
N LYS A 122 -7.06 10.33 -5.58
CA LYS A 122 -8.38 10.48 -6.20
C LYS A 122 -9.46 9.67 -5.50
N ALA A 123 -9.18 8.44 -5.07
CA ALA A 123 -10.12 7.64 -4.30
C ALA A 123 -10.53 8.33 -2.99
N ILE A 124 -9.55 8.86 -2.25
CA ILE A 124 -9.81 9.63 -1.02
C ILE A 124 -10.65 10.87 -1.33
N ALA A 125 -10.29 11.64 -2.36
CA ALA A 125 -11.04 12.84 -2.72
C ALA A 125 -12.49 12.56 -3.17
N LEU A 126 -12.74 11.39 -3.78
CA LEU A 126 -14.10 10.95 -4.12
C LEU A 126 -14.86 10.52 -2.86
N GLY A 127 -14.26 9.75 -1.97
CA GLY A 127 -14.86 9.33 -0.70
C GLY A 127 -15.17 10.50 0.24
N GLN A 128 -14.38 11.58 0.20
CA GLN A 128 -14.69 12.82 0.94
C GLN A 128 -15.96 13.53 0.44
N LYS A 129 -16.34 13.31 -0.82
CA LYS A 129 -17.53 13.91 -1.44
C LYS A 129 -18.73 12.98 -1.42
N ASN A 130 -18.51 11.67 -1.35
CA ASN A 130 -19.54 10.67 -1.26
C ASN A 130 -19.26 9.71 -0.09
N PRO A 131 -20.02 9.82 1.02
CA PRO A 131 -19.88 8.95 2.19
C PRO A 131 -19.98 7.46 1.86
N GLU A 132 -20.74 7.06 0.84
CA GLU A 132 -20.87 5.65 0.44
C GLU A 132 -19.55 5.07 -0.11
N TRP A 133 -18.65 5.92 -0.59
CA TRP A 133 -17.34 5.53 -1.12
C TRP A 133 -16.20 5.90 -0.17
N ALA A 134 -16.52 6.39 1.03
CA ALA A 134 -15.51 6.81 1.99
C ALA A 134 -14.75 5.61 2.54
N ASP A 135 -13.42 5.69 2.50
CA ASP A 135 -12.56 4.72 3.17
C ASP A 135 -12.68 4.94 4.69
N VAL A 136 -13.29 3.98 5.38
CA VAL A 136 -13.52 4.07 6.83
C VAL A 136 -12.22 4.15 7.63
N HIS A 137 -11.11 3.62 7.12
CA HIS A 137 -9.83 3.67 7.80
C HIS A 137 -9.18 5.05 7.59
N LEU A 138 -9.06 5.49 6.33
CA LEU A 138 -8.33 6.72 6.00
C LEU A 138 -9.14 8.00 6.27
N ILE A 139 -10.45 7.98 6.01
CA ILE A 139 -11.35 9.13 6.15
C ILE A 139 -12.10 9.05 7.48
N GLY A 140 -12.63 7.88 7.82
CA GLY A 140 -13.41 7.69 9.05
C GLY A 140 -12.55 7.75 10.32
N LEU A 141 -11.50 6.93 10.39
CA LEU A 141 -10.61 6.82 11.55
C LEU A 141 -9.38 7.72 11.47
N GLY A 142 -9.09 8.28 10.29
CA GLY A 142 -7.92 9.13 10.08
C GLY A 142 -6.57 8.41 10.19
N VAL A 143 -6.54 7.07 10.05
CA VAL A 143 -5.26 6.34 10.08
C VAL A 143 -4.45 6.64 8.81
N ASN A 144 -3.12 6.63 8.94
CA ASN A 144 -2.21 6.85 7.81
C ASN A 144 -1.82 5.55 7.11
N CYS A 145 -1.26 5.67 5.91
CA CYS A 145 -0.88 4.52 5.06
C CYS A 145 0.01 3.52 5.81
N VAL A 146 0.96 4.03 6.59
CA VAL A 146 1.94 3.24 7.37
C VAL A 146 1.35 2.48 8.55
N TYR A 147 0.08 2.74 8.90
CA TYR A 147 -0.62 1.96 9.92
C TYR A 147 -0.88 0.53 9.43
N CYS A 148 -1.23 0.40 8.15
CA CYS A 148 -1.38 -0.89 7.50
C CYS A 148 -0.06 -1.33 6.83
N HIS A 149 0.58 -0.44 6.08
CA HIS A 149 1.82 -0.71 5.34
C HIS A 149 3.04 -0.56 6.25
N SER A 150 3.65 -1.69 6.65
CA SER A 150 4.79 -1.64 7.56
C SER A 150 6.05 -1.04 6.91
N SER A 151 6.96 -0.54 7.75
CA SER A 151 8.29 -0.10 7.30
C SER A 151 9.05 -1.21 6.55
N LYS A 152 8.85 -2.49 6.93
CA LYS A 152 9.47 -3.63 6.24
C LYS A 152 9.02 -3.73 4.78
N GLU A 153 7.73 -3.52 4.52
CA GLU A 153 7.18 -3.52 3.17
C GLU A 153 7.74 -2.37 2.33
N VAL A 154 7.72 -1.16 2.90
CA VAL A 154 8.14 0.05 2.19
C VAL A 154 9.62 -0.01 1.84
N HIS A 155 10.46 -0.47 2.77
CA HIS A 155 11.90 -0.60 2.59
C HIS A 155 12.34 -1.90 1.89
N GLY A 156 11.41 -2.77 1.48
CA GLY A 156 11.74 -4.00 0.74
C GLY A 156 12.45 -5.08 1.57
N MET A 157 12.24 -5.10 2.88
CA MET A 157 12.89 -6.05 3.79
C MET A 157 12.36 -7.50 3.64
N HIS A 158 11.25 -7.70 2.91
CA HIS A 158 10.71 -9.04 2.60
C HIS A 158 11.37 -9.70 1.38
N GLY A 159 12.36 -9.05 0.77
CA GLY A 159 13.11 -9.57 -0.36
C GLY A 159 12.79 -8.89 -1.70
N LYS A 160 13.26 -9.50 -2.78
CA LYS A 160 13.21 -8.95 -4.14
C LYS A 160 11.97 -9.47 -4.85
N PHE A 161 11.14 -8.54 -5.32
CA PHE A 161 9.95 -8.85 -6.12
C PHE A 161 9.93 -8.06 -7.43
N ASN A 162 9.44 -8.61 -8.52
CA ASN A 162 9.27 -7.95 -9.81
C ASN A 162 8.06 -7.01 -9.80
N TYR A 163 7.00 -7.34 -9.07
CA TYR A 163 5.78 -6.52 -8.94
C TYR A 163 5.03 -6.87 -7.65
N MET A 164 4.04 -6.04 -7.29
CA MET A 164 3.36 -6.15 -5.98
C MET A 164 2.54 -7.44 -5.77
N PHE A 165 2.25 -8.21 -6.82
CA PHE A 165 1.43 -9.43 -6.75
C PHE A 165 2.18 -10.70 -7.18
N GLU A 166 3.51 -10.66 -7.22
CA GLU A 166 4.33 -11.80 -7.68
C GLU A 166 4.19 -13.04 -6.80
N GLY A 167 3.98 -12.86 -5.49
CA GLY A 167 3.87 -13.99 -4.57
C GLY A 167 3.39 -13.60 -3.18
N LYS A 168 3.39 -14.57 -2.27
CA LYS A 168 3.20 -14.33 -0.84
C LYS A 168 4.41 -13.58 -0.29
N GLY A 169 4.20 -12.72 0.71
CA GLY A 169 5.29 -11.99 1.38
C GLY A 169 5.64 -10.62 0.80
N VAL A 170 5.08 -10.21 -0.35
CA VAL A 170 5.30 -8.84 -0.87
C VAL A 170 4.76 -7.77 0.09
N PHE A 171 3.59 -8.06 0.67
CA PHE A 171 2.99 -7.31 1.75
C PHE A 171 2.37 -8.29 2.75
N GLU A 172 2.36 -7.88 4.01
CA GLU A 172 1.82 -8.59 5.17
C GLU A 172 0.48 -7.99 5.63
N ILE A 173 -0.06 -7.01 4.91
CA ILE A 173 -1.38 -6.45 5.20
C ILE A 173 -2.44 -7.53 5.10
N SER A 174 -3.27 -7.59 6.13
CA SER A 174 -4.42 -8.49 6.23
C SER A 174 -5.47 -7.83 7.11
N CYS A 175 -6.75 -7.95 6.74
CA CYS A 175 -7.88 -7.44 7.54
C CYS A 175 -7.91 -8.13 8.92
N GLU A 176 -7.53 -9.40 8.95
CA GLU A 176 -7.58 -10.32 10.08
C GLU A 176 -6.71 -9.85 11.26
N LYS A 177 -5.53 -9.27 10.99
CA LYS A 177 -4.63 -8.69 12.01
C LYS A 177 -5.32 -7.64 12.90
N CYS A 178 -6.24 -6.86 12.34
CA CYS A 178 -6.97 -5.85 13.10
C CYS A 178 -8.34 -6.38 13.53
N HIS A 179 -9.12 -6.93 12.62
CA HIS A 179 -10.52 -7.27 12.88
C HIS A 179 -10.73 -8.59 13.62
N ILE A 180 -9.81 -9.55 13.50
CA ILE A 180 -9.91 -10.88 14.14
C ILE A 180 -8.95 -11.00 15.32
N GLU A 181 -7.66 -10.76 15.08
CA GLU A 181 -6.60 -10.93 16.09
C GLU A 181 -6.70 -9.85 17.17
N LYS A 182 -6.72 -8.57 16.77
CA LYS A 182 -6.80 -7.43 17.70
C LYS A 182 -8.22 -6.98 18.03
N ARG A 183 -9.22 -7.52 17.33
CA ARG A 183 -10.66 -7.19 17.48
C ARG A 183 -10.93 -5.68 17.46
N ILE A 184 -10.27 -4.96 16.55
CA ILE A 184 -10.46 -3.54 16.29
C ILE A 184 -11.61 -3.38 15.30
N GLY A 185 -12.59 -2.54 15.66
CA GLY A 185 -13.77 -2.27 14.82
C GLY A 185 -14.92 -3.26 15.07
N PRO A 186 -15.91 -3.32 14.16
CA PRO A 186 -17.03 -4.24 14.30
C PRO A 186 -16.50 -5.68 14.37
N PRO A 187 -16.94 -6.50 15.33
CA PRO A 187 -16.47 -7.88 15.43
C PRO A 187 -16.74 -8.61 14.12
N VAL A 188 -15.78 -9.41 13.65
CA VAL A 188 -16.04 -10.41 12.59
C VAL A 188 -16.92 -11.47 13.22
N ILE A 189 -18.22 -11.22 13.23
CA ILE A 189 -19.16 -12.10 13.90
C ILE A 189 -19.32 -13.32 13.00
N LYS A 190 -18.86 -14.47 13.47
CA LYS A 190 -19.17 -15.77 12.85
C LYS A 190 -20.68 -16.05 12.79
N THR A 191 -21.50 -15.25 13.47
CA THR A 191 -22.96 -15.34 13.39
C THR A 191 -23.55 -14.59 12.20
N ILE A 192 -22.74 -13.92 11.38
CA ILE A 192 -23.19 -13.36 10.09
C ILE A 192 -23.11 -14.51 9.08
N PRO A 193 -24.25 -15.00 8.54
CA PRO A 193 -24.27 -16.15 7.63
C PRO A 193 -23.35 -16.00 6.42
N GLU A 194 -23.19 -14.77 5.91
CA GLU A 194 -22.33 -14.46 4.78
C GLU A 194 -20.84 -14.69 5.10
N HIS A 195 -20.41 -14.48 6.34
CA HIS A 195 -19.05 -14.82 6.75
C HIS A 195 -18.85 -16.33 6.81
N GLU A 196 -19.81 -17.08 7.36
CA GLU A 196 -19.74 -18.54 7.42
C GLU A 196 -19.65 -19.16 6.02
N GLN A 197 -20.42 -18.64 5.06
CA GLN A 197 -20.46 -19.17 3.70
C GLN A 197 -19.25 -18.79 2.84
N HIS A 198 -18.64 -17.61 3.04
CA HIS A 198 -17.70 -17.05 2.07
C HIS A 198 -16.27 -16.86 2.57
N LEU A 199 -16.00 -16.95 3.88
CA LEU A 199 -14.68 -16.60 4.43
C LEU A 199 -13.53 -17.43 3.81
N ASP A 200 -13.80 -18.64 3.34
CA ASP A 200 -12.80 -19.52 2.73
C ASP A 200 -12.51 -19.16 1.26
N ASP A 201 -13.53 -18.69 0.52
CA ASP A 201 -13.44 -18.47 -0.93
C ASP A 201 -13.36 -17.00 -1.37
N ILE A 202 -13.84 -16.07 -0.55
CA ILE A 202 -13.94 -14.64 -0.88
C ILE A 202 -13.13 -13.83 0.13
N GLY A 203 -12.24 -12.96 -0.34
CA GLY A 203 -11.47 -12.06 0.53
C GLY A 203 -12.34 -10.90 1.01
N CYS A 204 -12.12 -10.44 2.26
CA CYS A 204 -12.92 -9.39 2.91
C CYS A 204 -13.16 -8.16 2.02
N SER A 205 -12.13 -7.73 1.27
CA SER A 205 -12.20 -6.58 0.37
C SER A 205 -13.26 -6.70 -0.75
N ALA A 206 -13.72 -7.90 -1.11
CA ALA A 206 -14.74 -8.08 -2.13
C ALA A 206 -16.10 -7.51 -1.71
N CYS A 207 -16.42 -7.58 -0.41
CA CYS A 207 -17.66 -7.05 0.17
C CYS A 207 -17.41 -5.73 0.92
N HIS A 208 -16.24 -5.58 1.56
CA HIS A 208 -15.91 -4.41 2.39
C HIS A 208 -15.12 -3.32 1.63
N SER A 209 -15.14 -3.33 0.31
CA SER A 209 -14.71 -2.19 -0.49
C SER A 209 -15.89 -1.71 -1.34
N PRO A 210 -16.31 -0.43 -1.23
CA PRO A 210 -17.53 0.01 -1.91
C PRO A 210 -17.35 0.10 -3.43
N THR A 211 -16.13 0.34 -3.91
CA THR A 211 -15.82 0.42 -5.33
C THR A 211 -14.32 0.31 -5.58
N THR A 212 -13.95 -0.05 -6.81
CA THR A 212 -12.58 0.08 -7.28
C THR A 212 -12.46 1.27 -8.22
N VAL A 213 -11.72 2.31 -7.81
CA VAL A 213 -11.45 3.46 -8.67
C VAL A 213 -10.66 3.01 -9.90
N THR A 214 -11.30 3.10 -11.06
CA THR A 214 -10.72 2.71 -12.34
C THR A 214 -10.47 3.93 -13.21
N CYS A 215 -9.36 3.88 -13.93
CA CYS A 215 -9.06 4.82 -15.00
C CYS A 215 -9.48 4.20 -16.34
N TYR A 216 -10.53 4.73 -16.97
CA TYR A 216 -11.04 4.25 -18.26
C TYR A 216 -10.81 5.30 -19.34
N ASN A 217 -10.48 4.86 -20.55
CA ASN A 217 -10.14 5.70 -21.70
C ASN A 217 -9.11 6.81 -21.42
N CYS A 218 -8.06 6.50 -20.65
CA CYS A 218 -6.99 7.47 -20.44
C CYS A 218 -6.14 7.59 -21.70
N HIS A 219 -6.15 8.75 -22.35
CA HIS A 219 -5.31 9.04 -23.53
C HIS A 219 -3.84 9.19 -23.13
N LEU A 220 -3.14 8.06 -23.02
CA LEU A 220 -1.74 8.02 -22.63
C LEU A 220 -0.85 8.72 -23.67
N SER A 221 -1.19 8.63 -24.95
CA SER A 221 -0.48 9.32 -26.03
C SER A 221 -0.46 10.84 -25.84
N TYR A 222 -1.60 11.44 -25.47
CA TYR A 222 -1.67 12.88 -25.22
C TYR A 222 -0.85 13.31 -24.01
N ALA A 223 -0.90 12.52 -22.92
CA ALA A 223 -0.07 12.76 -21.74
C ALA A 223 1.43 12.64 -22.06
N TYR A 224 1.80 11.67 -22.92
CA TYR A 224 3.17 11.44 -23.37
C TYR A 224 3.69 12.55 -24.29
N GLU A 225 2.94 12.96 -25.32
CA GLU A 225 3.36 14.03 -26.22
C GLU A 225 3.43 15.39 -25.51
N THR A 226 2.52 15.65 -24.56
CA THR A 226 2.63 16.85 -23.72
C THR A 226 3.87 16.80 -22.83
N TYR A 227 4.17 15.62 -22.27
CA TYR A 227 5.40 15.41 -21.50
C TYR A 227 6.64 15.66 -22.36
N LYS A 228 6.69 15.19 -23.61
CA LYS A 228 7.81 15.47 -24.53
C LYS A 228 7.96 16.95 -24.83
N ARG A 229 6.85 17.67 -25.00
CA ARG A 229 6.85 19.10 -25.35
C ARG A 229 7.22 20.01 -24.17
N GLN A 230 6.80 19.68 -22.95
CA GLN A 230 6.83 20.62 -21.81
C GLN A 230 7.46 20.03 -20.54
N GLY A 231 7.95 18.79 -20.57
CA GLY A 231 8.55 18.10 -19.42
C GLY A 231 7.56 17.68 -18.32
N LYS A 232 6.26 17.98 -18.49
CA LYS A 232 5.17 17.66 -17.54
C LYS A 232 4.02 16.96 -18.27
N PRO A 233 3.53 15.79 -17.79
CA PRO A 233 2.38 15.12 -18.40
C PRO A 233 1.07 15.79 -17.97
N VAL A 234 0.03 15.66 -18.80
CA VAL A 234 -1.34 16.01 -18.42
C VAL A 234 -1.89 14.89 -17.54
N LYS A 235 -2.39 15.25 -16.34
CA LYS A 235 -2.95 14.31 -15.35
C LYS A 235 -4.47 14.37 -15.26
N LYS A 236 -5.17 14.65 -16.37
CA LYS A 236 -6.63 14.70 -16.40
C LYS A 236 -7.17 13.31 -16.71
N VAL A 237 -7.69 12.67 -15.67
CA VAL A 237 -8.31 11.34 -15.74
C VAL A 237 -9.73 11.47 -15.23
N ILE A 238 -10.68 10.88 -15.96
CA ILE A 238 -12.06 10.72 -15.49
C ILE A 238 -12.09 9.36 -14.77
N PRO A 239 -12.20 9.34 -13.43
CA PRO A 239 -12.33 8.09 -12.71
C PRO A 239 -13.72 7.50 -12.97
N ILE A 240 -13.79 6.18 -13.11
CA ILE A 240 -15.04 5.44 -13.02
C ILE A 240 -15.09 4.77 -11.65
N THR A 241 -16.22 4.93 -10.98
CA THR A 241 -16.58 4.35 -9.67
C THR A 241 -17.97 3.73 -9.74
N GLY A 242 -18.44 3.17 -8.62
CA GLY A 242 -19.76 2.53 -8.53
C GLY A 242 -19.80 1.10 -9.07
N TRP A 243 -18.65 0.53 -9.42
CA TRP A 243 -18.53 -0.86 -9.85
C TRP A 243 -17.27 -1.51 -9.27
N MET A 244 -17.22 -2.85 -9.35
CA MET A 244 -16.07 -3.66 -8.94
C MET A 244 -15.95 -4.89 -9.84
N LEU A 245 -14.75 -5.15 -10.38
CA LEU A 245 -14.44 -6.42 -11.04
C LEU A 245 -13.94 -7.38 -9.97
N LEU A 246 -14.50 -8.57 -9.92
CA LEU A 246 -14.01 -9.63 -9.04
C LEU A 246 -13.07 -10.56 -9.80
N VAL A 247 -11.95 -10.92 -9.16
CA VAL A 247 -10.90 -11.75 -9.75
C VAL A 247 -10.37 -12.73 -8.72
N LYS A 248 -9.91 -13.91 -9.17
CA LYS A 248 -9.27 -14.90 -8.31
C LYS A 248 -7.80 -14.51 -8.07
N ASP A 249 -7.45 -14.20 -6.82
CA ASP A 249 -6.06 -13.93 -6.44
C ASP A 249 -5.29 -15.25 -6.38
N LYS A 250 -4.33 -15.45 -7.30
CA LYS A 250 -3.56 -16.71 -7.34
C LYS A 250 -2.72 -16.96 -6.10
N ARG A 251 -2.41 -15.94 -5.32
CA ARG A 251 -1.58 -16.07 -4.10
C ARG A 251 -2.38 -16.69 -2.96
N THR A 252 -3.68 -16.41 -2.89
CA THR A 252 -4.56 -16.83 -1.79
C THR A 252 -5.62 -17.83 -2.24
N GLY A 253 -5.92 -17.91 -3.54
CA GLY A 253 -7.04 -18.67 -4.09
C GLY A 253 -8.39 -17.95 -3.98
N LYS A 254 -8.48 -16.83 -3.24
CA LYS A 254 -9.75 -16.15 -2.94
C LYS A 254 -10.16 -15.17 -4.03
N ILE A 255 -11.47 -14.93 -4.14
CA ILE A 255 -12.06 -13.88 -4.97
C ILE A 255 -11.88 -12.52 -4.28
N VAL A 256 -11.37 -11.53 -5.01
CA VAL A 256 -11.03 -10.20 -4.50
C VAL A 256 -11.31 -9.10 -5.54
N PRO A 257 -11.36 -7.82 -5.16
CA PRO A 257 -11.47 -6.72 -6.10
C PRO A 257 -10.26 -6.64 -7.03
N GLY A 258 -10.48 -6.81 -8.33
CA GLY A 258 -9.56 -6.45 -9.40
C GLY A 258 -9.76 -5.02 -9.87
N ASN A 259 -8.80 -4.51 -10.61
CA ASN A 259 -8.88 -3.20 -11.24
C ASN A 259 -8.59 -3.38 -12.73
N ILE A 260 -9.42 -2.78 -13.58
CA ILE A 260 -9.18 -2.68 -15.01
C ILE A 260 -8.66 -1.27 -15.29
N MET A 261 -7.68 -1.10 -16.16
CA MET A 261 -7.47 0.20 -16.79
C MET A 261 -7.64 0.04 -18.26
N VAL A 262 -8.29 1.00 -18.89
CA VAL A 262 -8.31 1.12 -20.35
C VAL A 262 -7.54 2.37 -20.69
N LEU A 263 -6.37 2.17 -21.27
CA LEU A 263 -5.54 3.23 -21.82
C LEU A 263 -5.83 3.31 -23.32
N VAL A 264 -5.83 4.52 -23.86
CA VAL A 264 -5.93 4.80 -25.29
C VAL A 264 -4.59 5.32 -25.76
N TRP A 265 -4.06 4.71 -26.81
CA TRP A 265 -2.90 5.20 -27.52
C TRP A 265 -3.28 5.54 -28.96
N THR A 266 -2.84 6.70 -29.43
CA THR A 266 -3.03 7.15 -30.81
C THR A 266 -1.66 7.54 -31.33
N GLY A 267 -1.14 6.74 -32.27
CA GLY A 267 0.11 7.01 -32.98
C GLY A 267 -0.17 7.41 -34.43
N LYS A 268 0.89 7.70 -35.22
CA LYS A 268 0.74 7.98 -36.66
C LYS A 268 0.13 6.81 -37.44
N ASP A 269 0.35 5.57 -36.98
CA ASP A 269 -0.05 4.34 -37.68
C ASP A 269 -0.67 3.27 -36.75
N VAL A 270 -1.18 3.66 -35.57
CA VAL A 270 -1.74 2.73 -34.58
C VAL A 270 -3.17 3.14 -34.23
N GLU A 271 -4.12 2.28 -34.62
CA GLU A 271 -5.53 2.38 -34.23
C GLU A 271 -5.67 2.27 -32.69
N ALA A 272 -6.68 2.89 -32.10
CA ALA A 272 -6.82 3.03 -30.65
C ALA A 272 -6.73 1.68 -29.91
N VAL A 273 -5.57 1.36 -29.34
CA VAL A 273 -5.40 0.13 -28.57
C VAL A 273 -5.99 0.32 -27.18
N ARG A 274 -6.96 -0.53 -26.83
CA ARG A 274 -7.52 -0.65 -25.48
C ARG A 274 -6.93 -1.87 -24.80
N VAL A 275 -6.02 -1.67 -23.85
CA VAL A 275 -5.46 -2.77 -23.07
C VAL A 275 -6.09 -2.79 -21.70
N PRO A 276 -6.93 -3.79 -21.36
CA PRO A 276 -7.39 -3.97 -19.98
C PRO A 276 -6.21 -4.40 -19.12
N ILE A 277 -5.68 -3.49 -18.30
CA ILE A 277 -4.64 -3.84 -17.33
C ILE A 277 -5.32 -4.33 -16.07
N TYR A 278 -5.34 -5.65 -15.89
CA TYR A 278 -5.79 -6.29 -14.66
C TYR A 278 -4.69 -6.18 -13.61
N HIS A 279 -4.93 -5.41 -12.55
CA HIS A 279 -3.91 -5.25 -11.51
C HIS A 279 -3.69 -6.53 -10.69
N ARG A 280 -4.55 -7.54 -10.80
CA ARG A 280 -4.33 -8.89 -10.22
C ARG A 280 -4.41 -9.93 -11.32
N GLY A 281 -3.36 -10.04 -12.11
CA GLY A 281 -3.14 -11.08 -13.13
C GLY A 281 -1.92 -11.93 -12.79
N ASP A 282 -1.78 -13.07 -13.45
CA ASP A 282 -0.63 -13.97 -13.26
C ASP A 282 0.65 -13.48 -13.93
N ALA A 283 1.78 -14.13 -13.61
CA ALA A 283 3.11 -13.83 -14.16
C ALA A 283 3.22 -13.97 -15.69
N LYS A 284 2.16 -14.43 -16.37
CA LYS A 284 2.10 -14.60 -17.82
C LYS A 284 1.15 -13.60 -18.49
N GLY A 285 0.53 -12.70 -17.73
CA GLY A 285 -0.46 -11.74 -18.25
C GLY A 285 -1.63 -12.43 -18.95
N LYS A 286 -1.93 -13.70 -18.63
CA LYS A 286 -3.05 -14.40 -19.28
C LYS A 286 -4.34 -13.76 -18.82
N ARG A 287 -5.14 -13.30 -19.80
CA ARG A 287 -6.48 -12.73 -19.57
C ARG A 287 -7.25 -13.64 -18.63
N ILE A 288 -7.90 -13.04 -17.64
CA ILE A 288 -9.03 -13.68 -16.99
C ILE A 288 -10.05 -13.89 -18.12
N GLU A 289 -10.27 -15.13 -18.53
CA GLU A 289 -11.37 -15.44 -19.43
C GLU A 289 -12.65 -14.98 -18.74
N PHE A 290 -13.24 -13.91 -19.26
CA PHE A 290 -14.58 -13.52 -18.90
C PHE A 290 -15.48 -14.61 -19.47
N ARG A 291 -15.85 -15.61 -18.66
CA ARG A 291 -17.06 -16.38 -18.93
C ARG A 291 -18.20 -15.51 -18.45
N PRO A 292 -18.96 -14.83 -19.34
CA PRO A 292 -20.27 -14.36 -18.92
C PRO A 292 -21.05 -15.57 -18.37
N PRO A 293 -21.92 -15.38 -17.36
CA PRO A 293 -22.84 -16.43 -16.97
C PRO A 293 -23.57 -16.92 -18.23
N ASP A 294 -23.64 -18.24 -18.38
CA ASP A 294 -24.41 -18.88 -19.44
C ASP A 294 -25.82 -18.31 -19.38
N PRO A 295 -26.38 -17.74 -20.46
CA PRO A 295 -27.75 -17.28 -20.44
C PRO A 295 -28.65 -18.49 -20.26
N SER A 296 -29.06 -18.73 -19.00
CA SER A 296 -30.18 -19.60 -18.65
C SER A 296 -31.47 -19.06 -19.27
#